data_AF-A0A1Y2WHH1-F1
#
_entry.id   AF-A0A1Y2WHH1-F1
#
_cell.length_a   1.000
_cell.length_b   1.000
_cell.length_c   1.000
_cell.angle_alpha   90.00
_cell.angle_beta   90.00
_cell.angle_gamma   90.00
#
_symmetry.space_group_name_H-M   'P 1'
#
loop_
_entity.id
_entity.type
_entity.pdbx_description
1 polymer ?
#
loop_
_entity_poly.entity_id
_entity_poly.type
_entity_poly.pdbx_seq_one_letter_code
_entity_poly.pdbx_strand_id
1 'polypeptide(L)'
;MVSKRKFSDFHAEASGQDGGRERNSGHHAFKKAKNTKKINVKPDNVNWLKKRVRTIERRFKTGHNMPATVQNELERELAHHKQKIDEVTDEKKRKSMISKYHMVRFFERKKADRLAKQIRTQLETAEDPKEIEKLNADLHRAEIDSIYTRFFPYRERYISLYPVASLGKSANEKKIEDASIAAQALHGERPPLWETIEKASEEGTSALIKIRERKSATDSAEKRSKDQGPVVSTKSKDSKAKKHSDIANSTNTRQGKGRTRRETNDDSDSEGGFFEEE
;
A
#
# COMPACT_ATOMS: atom_id res chain seq x y z
N MET A 1 -40.26 -3.01 -31.18
CA MET A 1 -39.43 -3.75 -32.14
C MET A 1 -38.80 -2.74 -33.10
N VAL A 2 -37.49 -2.54 -33.05
CA VAL A 2 -36.78 -1.63 -33.98
C VAL A 2 -35.77 -2.47 -34.76
N SER A 3 -36.01 -2.59 -36.06
CA SER A 3 -35.28 -3.47 -36.97
C SER A 3 -34.06 -2.74 -37.57
N LYS A 4 -32.88 -3.38 -37.48
CA LYS A 4 -31.61 -2.88 -38.03
C LYS A 4 -31.59 -3.06 -39.56
N ARG A 5 -31.37 -1.97 -40.31
CA ARG A 5 -31.09 -2.03 -41.76
C ARG A 5 -29.63 -2.46 -41.99
N LYS A 6 -29.42 -3.34 -42.99
CA LYS A 6 -28.15 -4.00 -43.33
C LYS A 6 -27.35 -3.21 -44.38
N PHE A 7 -26.05 -3.52 -44.39
CA PHE A 7 -24.90 -2.82 -44.98
C PHE A 7 -24.70 -3.03 -46.49
N SER A 8 -25.76 -3.16 -47.31
CA SER A 8 -25.59 -3.60 -48.71
C SER A 8 -25.99 -2.61 -49.81
N ASP A 9 -26.38 -1.37 -49.51
CA ASP A 9 -26.76 -0.39 -50.52
C ASP A 9 -25.94 0.90 -50.39
N PHE A 10 -24.72 0.95 -50.94
CA PHE A 10 -24.43 1.97 -51.96
C PHE A 10 -23.13 1.66 -52.72
N HIS A 11 -23.27 1.69 -54.05
CA HIS A 11 -22.31 1.29 -55.07
C HIS A 11 -21.28 2.41 -55.32
N ALA A 12 -20.05 1.99 -55.65
CA ALA A 12 -18.98 2.87 -56.11
C ALA A 12 -19.19 3.24 -57.59
N GLU A 13 -18.98 4.52 -57.94
CA GLU A 13 -18.61 4.91 -59.30
C GLU A 13 -17.57 6.03 -59.26
N ALA A 14 -16.58 5.90 -60.13
CA ALA A 14 -15.31 6.62 -60.14
C ALA A 14 -15.34 7.81 -61.11
N SER A 15 -14.61 8.90 -60.81
CA SER A 15 -13.99 9.75 -61.83
C SER A 15 -12.98 10.78 -61.25
N GLY A 16 -11.85 10.98 -61.98
CA GLY A 16 -10.99 12.18 -61.96
C GLY A 16 -9.79 12.20 -60.99
N GLN A 17 -8.56 11.85 -61.42
CA GLN A 17 -7.47 12.76 -61.89
C GLN A 17 -6.94 13.73 -60.81
N ASP A 18 -5.78 13.44 -60.21
CA ASP A 18 -4.40 13.85 -60.59
C ASP A 18 -3.97 15.17 -59.92
N GLY A 19 -2.83 15.15 -59.22
CA GLY A 19 -2.36 16.25 -58.38
C GLY A 19 -1.21 15.91 -57.43
N GLY A 20 0.00 15.76 -57.99
CA GLY A 20 1.31 16.12 -57.42
C GLY A 20 1.62 15.87 -55.93
N ARG A 21 2.31 14.76 -55.63
CA ARG A 21 3.09 14.59 -54.38
C ARG A 21 4.51 15.15 -54.57
N GLU A 22 4.75 16.38 -54.14
CA GLU A 22 6.11 16.85 -53.87
C GLU A 22 6.57 16.37 -52.48
N ARG A 23 7.68 15.61 -52.48
CA ARG A 23 8.38 15.16 -51.29
C ARG A 23 9.33 16.27 -50.84
N ASN A 24 8.95 17.05 -49.82
CA ASN A 24 9.88 17.98 -49.22
C ASN A 24 10.75 17.27 -48.17
N SER A 25 11.95 16.87 -48.58
CA SER A 25 13.03 16.40 -47.72
C SER A 25 13.94 17.58 -47.35
N GLY A 26 14.08 17.91 -46.07
CA GLY A 26 15.16 18.82 -45.65
C GLY A 26 14.96 19.50 -44.29
N HIS A 27 15.81 19.12 -43.33
CA HIS A 27 16.18 19.85 -42.12
C HIS A 27 15.21 19.83 -40.93
N HIS A 28 15.28 18.73 -40.16
CA HIS A 28 15.04 18.78 -38.72
C HIS A 28 16.07 19.73 -38.07
N ALA A 29 15.66 20.97 -37.81
CA ALA A 29 16.39 21.85 -36.92
C ALA A 29 16.53 21.16 -35.56
N PHE A 30 17.77 20.86 -35.16
CA PHE A 30 18.09 20.51 -33.78
C PHE A 30 17.58 21.64 -32.89
N LYS A 31 16.42 21.43 -32.25
CA LYS A 31 15.90 22.34 -31.23
C LYS A 31 16.95 22.38 -30.12
N LYS A 32 17.74 23.46 -30.07
CA LYS A 32 18.66 23.75 -28.96
C LYS A 32 17.88 23.54 -27.67
N ALA A 33 18.34 22.59 -26.85
CA ALA A 33 17.76 22.31 -25.55
C ALA A 33 17.66 23.63 -24.79
N LYS A 34 16.43 24.10 -24.55
CA LYS A 34 16.20 25.28 -23.73
C LYS A 34 16.85 25.00 -22.40
N ASN A 35 17.80 25.86 -22.03
CA ASN A 35 18.57 25.80 -20.80
C ASN A 35 17.59 25.74 -19.63
N THR A 36 17.28 24.52 -19.15
CA THR A 36 16.33 24.33 -18.06
C THR A 36 16.96 24.98 -16.84
N LYS A 37 16.41 26.12 -16.42
CA LYS A 37 16.78 26.79 -15.17
C LYS A 37 16.89 25.70 -14.11
N LYS A 38 18.08 25.55 -13.52
CA LYS A 38 18.33 24.57 -12.46
C LYS A 38 17.39 24.93 -11.31
N ILE A 39 16.22 24.29 -11.27
CA ILE A 39 15.32 24.39 -10.13
C ILE A 39 16.13 23.78 -8.99
N ASN A 40 16.59 24.63 -8.07
CA ASN A 40 17.19 24.20 -6.81
C ASN A 40 16.09 23.49 -6.03
N VAL A 41 15.92 22.20 -6.31
CA VAL A 41 14.99 21.35 -5.58
C VAL A 41 15.47 21.37 -4.14
N LYS A 42 14.59 21.87 -3.25
CA LYS A 42 14.89 22.00 -1.83
C LYS A 42 15.42 20.67 -1.26
N PRO A 43 16.40 20.71 -0.34
CA PRO A 43 16.98 19.51 0.26
C PRO A 43 15.94 18.64 0.99
N ASP A 44 14.78 19.20 1.35
CA ASP A 44 13.72 18.47 2.06
C ASP A 44 12.78 17.66 1.14
N ASN A 45 12.94 17.75 -0.18
CA ASN A 45 12.11 16.95 -1.09
C ASN A 45 12.55 15.47 -1.05
N VAL A 46 11.61 14.55 -0.83
CA VAL A 46 11.85 13.08 -0.86
C VAL A 46 12.59 12.63 -2.12
N ASN A 47 12.27 13.21 -3.28
CA ASN A 47 12.92 12.85 -4.53
C ASN A 47 14.37 13.36 -4.58
N TRP A 48 14.65 14.51 -3.97
CA TRP A 48 16.01 14.99 -3.78
C TRP A 48 16.78 14.09 -2.82
N LEU A 49 16.20 13.73 -1.67
CA LEU A 49 16.81 12.83 -0.69
C LEU A 49 17.19 11.49 -1.33
N LYS A 50 16.25 10.89 -2.09
CA LYS A 50 16.50 9.65 -2.85
C LYS A 50 17.61 9.81 -3.90
N LYS A 51 17.73 10.97 -4.55
CA LYS A 51 18.84 11.23 -5.49
C LYS A 51 20.16 11.35 -4.74
N ARG A 52 20.19 12.09 -3.63
CA ARG A 52 21.39 12.30 -2.82
C ARG A 52 21.91 10.97 -2.25
N VAL A 53 21.05 10.13 -1.68
CA VAL A 53 21.41 8.78 -1.20
C VAL A 53 22.06 7.96 -2.31
N ARG A 54 21.45 7.89 -3.50
CA ARG A 54 22.02 7.14 -4.63
C ARG A 54 23.37 7.70 -5.10
N THR A 55 23.55 9.01 -5.07
CA THR A 55 24.82 9.66 -5.42
C THR A 55 25.92 9.28 -4.42
N ILE A 56 25.61 9.33 -3.12
CA ILE A 56 26.55 8.95 -2.05
C ILE A 56 26.89 7.45 -2.15
N GLU A 57 25.88 6.58 -2.29
CA GLU A 57 26.08 5.13 -2.44
C GLU A 57 26.92 4.78 -3.68
N ARG A 58 26.67 5.46 -4.81
CA ARG A 58 27.48 5.28 -6.01
C ARG A 58 28.93 5.70 -5.76
N ARG A 59 29.15 6.81 -5.06
CA ARG A 59 30.50 7.30 -4.71
C ARG A 59 31.27 6.28 -3.87
N PHE A 60 30.61 5.66 -2.89
CA PHE A 60 31.20 4.56 -2.11
C PHE A 60 31.50 3.33 -2.97
N LYS A 61 30.61 2.95 -3.90
CA LYS A 61 30.81 1.81 -4.81
C LYS A 61 31.95 2.01 -5.81
N THR A 62 32.18 3.24 -6.28
CA THR A 62 33.27 3.54 -7.23
C THR A 62 34.67 3.43 -6.58
N GLY A 63 34.75 3.35 -5.25
CA GLY A 63 36.03 3.10 -4.56
C GLY A 63 37.01 4.27 -4.65
N HIS A 64 36.54 5.51 -4.78
CA HIS A 64 37.42 6.67 -4.71
C HIS A 64 38.11 6.70 -3.35
N ASN A 65 39.45 6.74 -3.34
CA ASN A 65 40.23 6.91 -2.12
C ASN A 65 39.92 8.31 -1.53
N MET A 66 39.01 8.35 -0.58
CA MET A 66 38.57 9.58 0.08
C MET A 66 39.23 9.69 1.45
N PRO A 67 39.60 10.90 1.90
CA PRO A 67 40.04 11.10 3.28
C PRO A 67 39.00 10.60 4.28
N ALA A 68 39.44 10.01 5.40
CA ALA A 68 38.55 9.42 6.41
C ALA A 68 37.47 10.41 6.91
N THR A 69 37.82 11.68 7.08
CA THR A 69 36.87 12.74 7.47
C THR A 69 35.68 12.84 6.51
N VAL A 70 35.96 12.82 5.20
CA VAL A 70 34.92 12.91 4.16
C VAL A 70 34.08 11.63 4.10
N GLN A 71 34.68 10.47 4.38
CA GLN A 71 33.93 9.22 4.46
C GLN A 71 32.91 9.27 5.60
N ASN A 72 33.36 9.64 6.81
CA ASN A 72 32.51 9.72 7.99
C ASN A 72 31.36 10.72 7.80
N GLU A 73 31.62 11.87 7.17
CA GLU A 73 30.59 12.86 6.83
C GLU A 73 29.53 12.30 5.87
N LEU A 74 29.98 11.61 4.82
CA LEU A 74 29.08 10.99 3.84
C LEU A 74 28.27 9.83 4.42
N GLU A 75 28.85 9.05 5.34
CA GLU A 75 28.14 8.00 6.07
C GLU A 75 27.07 8.58 6.98
N ARG A 76 27.41 9.62 7.75
CA ARG A 76 26.45 10.34 8.61
C ARG A 76 25.33 10.94 7.76
N GLU A 77 25.68 11.57 6.64
CA GLU A 77 24.72 12.15 5.71
C GLU A 77 23.80 11.07 5.10
N LEU A 78 24.38 9.95 4.66
CA LEU A 78 23.61 8.83 4.11
C LEU A 78 22.64 8.27 5.13
N ALA A 79 23.08 8.04 6.37
CA ALA A 79 22.22 7.55 7.45
C ALA A 79 21.06 8.51 7.72
N HIS A 80 21.33 9.82 7.79
CA HIS A 80 20.32 10.85 7.97
C HIS A 80 19.29 10.85 6.85
N HIS A 81 19.73 10.84 5.58
CA HIS A 81 18.81 10.86 4.44
C HIS A 81 18.00 9.57 4.33
N LYS A 82 18.59 8.40 4.64
CA LYS A 82 17.86 7.12 4.68
C LYS A 82 16.77 7.14 5.75
N GLN A 83 17.07 7.61 6.96
CA GLN A 83 16.08 7.79 8.02
C GLN A 83 14.94 8.71 7.55
N LYS A 84 15.27 9.83 6.90
CA LYS A 84 14.25 10.79 6.43
C LYS A 84 13.34 10.20 5.35
N ILE A 85 13.91 9.44 4.42
CA ILE A 85 13.13 8.71 3.41
C ILE A 85 12.20 7.72 4.11
N ASP A 86 12.68 6.99 5.10
CA ASP A 86 11.90 6.00 5.85
C ASP A 86 10.72 6.65 6.58
N GLU A 87 10.94 7.75 7.30
CA GLU A 87 9.89 8.54 7.95
C GLU A 87 8.79 8.97 6.96
N VAL A 88 9.18 9.49 5.79
CA VAL A 88 8.20 9.94 4.81
C VAL A 88 7.46 8.77 4.16
N THR A 89 8.14 7.63 3.94
CA THR A 89 7.46 6.43 3.43
C THR A 89 6.48 5.84 4.44
N ASP A 90 6.84 5.85 5.72
CA ASP A 90 5.98 5.40 6.82
C ASP A 90 4.75 6.29 6.97
N GLU A 91 4.92 7.62 6.94
CA GLU A 91 3.80 8.55 7.00
C GLU A 91 2.85 8.40 5.79
N LYS A 92 3.39 8.13 4.59
CA LYS A 92 2.57 7.80 3.42
C LYS A 92 1.78 6.51 3.62
N LYS A 93 2.40 5.46 4.16
CA LYS A 93 1.72 4.19 4.48
C LYS A 93 0.62 4.44 5.51
N ARG A 94 0.92 5.18 6.58
CA ARG A 94 -0.05 5.57 7.63
C ARG A 94 -1.27 6.25 7.02
N LYS A 95 -1.07 7.30 6.21
CA LYS A 95 -2.17 8.01 5.53
C LYS A 95 -2.98 7.10 4.61
N SER A 96 -2.32 6.29 3.78
CA SER A 96 -2.99 5.36 2.87
C SER A 96 -3.86 4.34 3.62
N MET A 97 -3.34 3.77 4.70
CA MET A 97 -4.05 2.79 5.52
C MET A 97 -5.22 3.41 6.29
N ILE A 98 -5.05 4.63 6.81
CA ILE A 98 -6.14 5.41 7.41
C ILE A 98 -7.26 5.57 6.38
N SER A 99 -6.96 6.12 5.21
CA SER A 99 -7.97 6.34 4.16
C SER A 99 -8.65 5.05 3.73
N LYS A 100 -7.90 3.96 3.55
CA LYS A 100 -8.41 2.65 3.11
C LYS A 100 -9.44 2.06 4.08
N TYR A 101 -9.19 2.11 5.38
CA TYR A 101 -10.06 1.50 6.39
C TYR A 101 -10.96 2.49 7.12
N HIS A 102 -10.88 3.79 6.81
CA HIS A 102 -11.64 4.83 7.50
C HIS A 102 -13.15 4.55 7.49
N MET A 103 -13.72 4.21 6.33
CA MET A 103 -15.16 3.94 6.21
C MET A 103 -15.60 2.70 6.97
N VAL A 104 -14.90 1.57 6.82
CA VAL A 104 -15.22 0.34 7.55
C VAL A 104 -15.17 0.58 9.06
N ARG A 105 -14.09 1.20 9.56
CA ARG A 105 -13.94 1.55 10.98
C ARG A 105 -15.01 2.53 11.46
N PHE A 106 -15.43 3.47 10.61
CA PHE A 106 -16.48 4.42 10.94
C PHE A 106 -17.85 3.74 11.09
N PHE A 107 -18.20 2.84 10.19
CA PHE A 107 -19.46 2.09 10.29
C PHE A 107 -19.48 1.14 11.48
N GLU A 108 -18.37 0.43 11.74
CA GLU A 108 -18.28 -0.44 12.91
C GLU A 108 -18.33 0.36 14.22
N ARG A 109 -17.67 1.52 14.28
CA ARG A 109 -17.78 2.41 15.45
C ARG A 109 -19.22 2.86 15.68
N LYS A 110 -19.89 3.33 14.63
CA LYS A 110 -21.31 3.74 14.73
C LYS A 110 -22.20 2.58 15.18
N LYS A 111 -21.91 1.37 14.71
CA LYS A 111 -22.65 0.16 15.08
C LYS A 111 -22.45 -0.18 16.55
N ALA A 112 -21.21 -0.16 17.05
CA ALA A 112 -20.88 -0.36 18.45
C ALA A 112 -21.50 0.74 19.35
N ASP A 113 -21.38 2.02 18.94
CA ASP A 113 -21.94 3.15 19.68
C ASP A 113 -23.47 3.06 19.79
N ARG A 114 -24.16 2.67 18.70
CA ARG A 114 -25.62 2.49 18.75
C ARG A 114 -26.00 1.30 19.63
N LEU A 115 -25.29 0.18 19.52
CA LEU A 115 -25.54 -0.99 20.36
C LEU A 115 -25.36 -0.65 21.85
N ALA A 116 -24.26 0.03 22.20
CA ALA A 116 -24.03 0.49 23.56
C ALA A 116 -25.15 1.44 24.05
N LYS A 117 -25.66 2.33 23.19
CA LYS A 117 -26.81 3.18 23.53
C LYS A 117 -28.09 2.36 23.77
N GLN A 118 -28.37 1.37 22.92
CA GLN A 118 -29.53 0.49 23.07
C GLN A 118 -29.47 -0.32 24.38
N ILE A 119 -28.30 -0.86 24.71
CA ILE A 119 -28.10 -1.61 25.96
C ILE A 119 -28.27 -0.68 27.18
N ARG A 120 -27.76 0.56 27.13
CA ARG A 120 -27.99 1.55 28.20
C ARG A 120 -29.48 1.81 28.43
N THR A 121 -30.26 1.99 27.35
CA THR A 121 -31.71 2.18 27.49
C THR A 121 -32.43 0.93 28.02
N GLN A 122 -31.93 -0.27 27.70
CA GLN A 122 -32.48 -1.52 28.25
C GLN A 122 -32.16 -1.66 29.74
N LEU A 123 -30.95 -1.29 30.17
CA LEU A 123 -30.56 -1.27 31.59
C LEU A 123 -31.42 -0.32 32.44
N GLU A 124 -31.89 0.80 31.87
CA GLU A 124 -32.80 1.72 32.56
C GLU A 124 -34.19 1.12 32.80
N THR A 125 -34.61 0.14 32.00
CA THR A 125 -35.94 -0.49 32.07
C THR A 125 -35.91 -1.87 32.74
N ALA A 126 -34.75 -2.53 32.79
CA ALA A 126 -34.61 -3.88 33.33
C ALA A 126 -34.70 -3.89 34.86
N GLU A 127 -35.54 -4.78 35.40
CA GLU A 127 -35.70 -4.98 36.86
C GLU A 127 -35.09 -6.31 37.34
N ASP A 128 -34.91 -7.30 36.44
CA ASP A 128 -34.34 -8.59 36.80
C ASP A 128 -32.82 -8.49 37.01
N PRO A 129 -32.29 -8.81 38.21
CA PRO A 129 -30.85 -8.76 38.48
C PRO A 129 -30.01 -9.61 37.52
N LYS A 130 -30.52 -10.76 37.06
CA LYS A 130 -29.78 -11.64 36.14
C LYS A 130 -29.71 -11.07 34.73
N GLU A 131 -30.73 -10.33 34.31
CA GLU A 131 -30.74 -9.64 33.03
C GLU A 131 -29.80 -8.43 33.08
N ILE A 132 -29.82 -7.68 34.18
CA ILE A 132 -28.93 -6.53 34.41
C ILE A 132 -27.45 -6.95 34.33
N GLU A 133 -27.06 -8.07 34.95
CA GLU A 133 -25.67 -8.58 34.86
C GLU A 133 -25.26 -8.89 33.42
N LYS A 134 -26.14 -9.53 32.64
CA LYS A 134 -25.87 -9.83 31.21
C LYS A 134 -25.75 -8.55 30.39
N LEU A 135 -26.68 -7.62 30.56
CA LEU A 135 -26.67 -6.34 29.86
C LEU A 135 -25.42 -5.52 30.21
N ASN A 136 -24.93 -5.55 31.45
CA ASN A 136 -23.68 -4.90 31.83
C ASN A 136 -22.46 -5.54 31.14
N ALA A 137 -22.40 -6.88 31.07
CA ALA A 137 -21.34 -7.57 30.34
C ALA A 137 -21.36 -7.23 28.84
N ASP A 138 -22.55 -7.15 28.26
CA ASP A 138 -22.75 -6.80 26.85
C ASP A 138 -22.44 -5.32 26.56
N LEU A 139 -22.78 -4.43 27.49
CA LEU A 139 -22.43 -3.01 27.45
C LEU A 139 -20.92 -2.83 27.42
N HIS A 140 -20.21 -3.49 28.34
CA HIS A 140 -18.75 -3.45 28.40
C HIS A 140 -18.12 -3.89 27.06
N ARG A 141 -18.57 -5.01 26.50
CA ARG A 141 -18.12 -5.48 25.18
C ARG A 141 -18.36 -4.45 24.09
N ALA A 142 -19.55 -3.84 24.04
CA ALA A 142 -19.90 -2.84 23.04
C ALA A 142 -19.06 -1.55 23.18
N GLU A 143 -18.71 -1.16 24.41
CA GLU A 143 -17.81 -0.03 24.67
C GLU A 143 -16.39 -0.33 24.20
N ILE A 144 -15.84 -1.50 24.52
CA ILE A 144 -14.53 -1.94 24.03
C ILE A 144 -14.53 -2.05 22.49
N ASP A 145 -15.62 -2.53 21.87
CA ASP A 145 -15.76 -2.57 20.40
C ASP A 145 -15.63 -1.14 19.79
N SER A 146 -16.23 -0.12 20.41
CA SER A 146 -16.07 1.28 19.98
C SER A 146 -14.62 1.76 20.14
N ILE A 147 -13.99 1.47 21.27
CA ILE A 147 -12.58 1.81 21.54
C ILE A 147 -11.65 1.10 20.53
N TYR A 148 -11.90 -0.17 20.25
CA TYR A 148 -11.15 -0.96 19.28
C TYR A 148 -11.14 -0.28 17.91
N THR A 149 -12.32 0.08 17.39
CA THR A 149 -12.42 0.74 16.08
C THR A 149 -11.68 2.09 16.05
N ARG A 150 -11.62 2.80 17.18
CA ARG A 150 -10.98 4.11 17.33
C ARG A 150 -9.46 4.01 17.44
N PHE A 151 -8.95 3.08 18.23
CA PHE A 151 -7.54 2.97 18.59
C PHE A 151 -6.80 1.83 17.88
N PHE A 152 -7.46 1.12 16.96
CA PHE A 152 -6.79 0.15 16.10
C PHE A 152 -5.57 0.78 15.36
N PRO A 153 -4.41 0.10 15.34
CA PRO A 153 -3.17 0.57 14.72
C PRO A 153 -3.33 1.06 13.29
N TYR A 154 -2.76 2.23 12.97
CA TYR A 154 -2.88 2.79 11.61
C TYR A 154 -2.01 2.12 10.56
N ARG A 155 -0.95 1.43 10.98
CA ARG A 155 0.00 0.81 10.06
C ARG A 155 -0.36 -0.63 9.69
N GLU A 156 -1.43 -1.16 10.29
CA GLU A 156 -1.85 -2.55 10.13
C GLU A 156 -3.20 -2.67 9.41
N ARG A 157 -3.42 -3.86 8.86
CA ARG A 157 -4.70 -4.19 8.22
C ARG A 157 -5.77 -4.28 9.29
N TYR A 158 -6.84 -3.50 9.13
CA TYR A 158 -7.97 -3.56 10.04
C TYR A 158 -8.64 -4.94 10.02
N ILE A 159 -8.90 -5.49 11.21
CA ILE A 159 -9.66 -6.73 11.40
C ILE A 159 -11.06 -6.33 11.88
N SER A 160 -12.05 -6.57 11.03
CA SER A 160 -13.46 -6.24 11.24
C SER A 160 -14.07 -7.07 12.37
N LEU A 161 -14.79 -6.41 13.28
CA LEU A 161 -15.51 -7.05 14.39
C LEU A 161 -16.90 -7.53 13.99
N TYR A 162 -17.49 -6.91 12.98
CA TYR A 162 -18.84 -7.22 12.51
C TYR A 162 -18.85 -7.68 11.03
N PRO A 163 -18.11 -8.74 10.66
CA PRO A 163 -17.99 -9.14 9.27
C PRO A 163 -19.30 -9.75 8.77
N VAL A 164 -20.00 -9.02 7.89
CA VAL A 164 -21.31 -9.39 7.31
C VAL A 164 -21.31 -10.79 6.71
N ALA A 165 -20.19 -11.22 6.12
CA ALA A 165 -20.00 -12.55 5.54
C ALA A 165 -20.01 -13.70 6.57
N SER A 166 -19.48 -13.48 7.79
CA SER A 166 -19.48 -14.51 8.84
C SER A 166 -20.89 -14.77 9.40
N LEU A 167 -21.79 -13.80 9.25
CA LEU A 167 -23.18 -13.88 9.68
C LEU A 167 -24.10 -14.49 8.61
N GLY A 168 -23.54 -15.04 7.53
CA GLY A 168 -24.30 -15.70 6.45
C GLY A 168 -25.16 -14.75 5.60
N LYS A 169 -24.99 -13.43 5.75
CA LYS A 169 -25.83 -12.40 5.12
C LYS A 169 -25.13 -11.84 3.88
N SER A 170 -25.74 -12.02 2.71
CA SER A 170 -25.23 -11.45 1.46
C SER A 170 -25.53 -9.95 1.38
N ALA A 171 -24.72 -9.20 0.62
CA ALA A 171 -24.88 -7.75 0.43
C ALA A 171 -26.22 -7.33 -0.19
N ASN A 172 -27.07 -8.28 -0.61
CA ASN A 172 -28.32 -8.04 -1.33
C ASN A 172 -29.59 -8.28 -0.49
N GLU A 173 -29.46 -8.70 0.78
CA GLU A 173 -30.60 -8.81 1.69
C GLU A 173 -30.87 -7.49 2.41
N LYS A 174 -31.99 -6.88 2.01
CA LYS A 174 -32.55 -5.62 2.49
C LYS A 174 -32.60 -5.55 4.02
N LYS A 175 -32.09 -4.44 4.56
CA LYS A 175 -32.46 -3.83 5.86
C LYS A 175 -32.70 -4.82 7.03
N ILE A 176 -31.80 -5.77 7.26
CA ILE A 176 -31.74 -6.33 8.62
C ILE A 176 -31.20 -5.21 9.50
N GLU A 177 -31.92 -4.89 10.58
CA GLU A 177 -31.53 -3.81 11.47
C GLU A 177 -30.07 -4.01 11.87
N ASP A 178 -29.23 -3.01 11.58
CA ASP A 178 -27.80 -3.05 11.89
C ASP A 178 -27.52 -3.40 13.37
N ALA A 179 -28.53 -3.20 14.25
CA ALA A 179 -28.51 -3.47 15.68
C ALA A 179 -28.59 -4.97 15.95
N SER A 180 -29.47 -5.67 15.24
CA SER A 180 -29.61 -7.13 15.31
C SER A 180 -28.32 -7.83 14.87
N ILE A 181 -27.66 -7.32 13.83
CA ILE A 181 -26.38 -7.86 13.36
C ILE A 181 -25.28 -7.65 14.42
N ALA A 182 -25.25 -6.48 15.07
CA ALA A 182 -24.28 -6.16 16.10
C ALA A 182 -24.47 -7.05 17.34
N ALA A 183 -25.72 -7.22 17.78
CA ALA A 183 -26.07 -8.07 18.91
C ALA A 183 -25.67 -9.54 18.67
N GLN A 184 -25.95 -10.08 17.48
CA GLN A 184 -25.51 -11.44 17.12
C GLN A 184 -23.99 -11.59 17.14
N ALA A 185 -23.27 -10.59 16.66
CA ALA A 185 -21.81 -10.60 16.62
C ALA A 185 -21.16 -10.29 17.97
N LEU A 186 -21.90 -9.77 18.97
CA LEU A 186 -21.37 -9.43 20.30
C LEU A 186 -20.80 -10.65 21.03
N HIS A 187 -21.41 -11.82 20.82
CA HIS A 187 -20.99 -13.07 21.43
C HIS A 187 -20.03 -13.90 20.54
N GLY A 188 -19.63 -13.37 19.38
CA GLY A 188 -18.66 -14.01 18.50
C GLY A 188 -17.21 -13.89 18.99
N GLU A 189 -16.32 -14.70 18.42
CA GLU A 189 -14.89 -14.66 18.73
C GLU A 189 -14.28 -13.29 18.44
N ARG A 190 -13.47 -12.79 19.38
CA ARG A 190 -12.80 -11.49 19.25
C ARG A 190 -11.34 -11.66 18.82
N PRO A 191 -10.80 -10.76 17.99
CA PRO A 191 -9.39 -10.79 17.62
C PRO A 191 -8.49 -10.61 18.85
N PRO A 192 -7.28 -11.19 18.89
CA PRO A 192 -6.36 -11.04 20.03
C PRO A 192 -6.04 -9.58 20.39
N LEU A 193 -6.03 -8.70 19.38
CA LEU A 193 -5.77 -7.27 19.60
C LEU A 193 -6.86 -6.61 20.47
N TRP A 194 -8.09 -7.13 20.44
CA TRP A 194 -9.22 -6.64 21.21
C TRP A 194 -8.95 -6.70 22.72
N GLU A 195 -8.44 -7.82 23.22
CA GLU A 195 -8.08 -7.99 24.65
C GLU A 195 -6.94 -7.04 25.06
N THR A 196 -5.96 -6.81 24.19
CA THR A 196 -4.92 -5.79 24.46
C THR A 196 -5.50 -4.38 24.55
N ILE A 197 -6.57 -4.08 23.80
CA ILE A 197 -7.23 -2.78 23.85
C ILE A 197 -8.07 -2.66 25.12
N GLU A 198 -8.73 -3.73 25.55
CA GLU A 198 -9.43 -3.79 26.84
C GLU A 198 -8.48 -3.45 27.99
N LYS A 199 -7.35 -4.16 28.11
CA LYS A 199 -6.32 -3.87 29.12
C LYS A 199 -5.76 -2.44 29.01
N ALA A 200 -5.47 -1.98 27.80
CA ALA A 200 -4.98 -0.62 27.58
C ALA A 200 -6.04 0.45 27.85
N SER A 201 -7.33 0.12 27.80
CA SER A 201 -8.41 1.05 28.14
C SER A 201 -8.46 1.34 29.64
N GLU A 202 -8.14 0.32 30.47
CA GLU A 202 -8.00 0.46 31.92
C GLU A 202 -6.76 1.29 32.29
N GLU A 203 -5.65 1.12 31.57
CA GLU A 203 -4.43 1.93 31.72
C GLU A 203 -4.61 3.40 31.28
N GLY A 204 -5.63 3.68 30.46
CA GLY A 204 -6.04 5.01 30.03
C GLY A 204 -5.58 5.42 28.62
N THR A 205 -5.87 6.67 28.27
CA THR A 205 -5.76 7.17 26.88
C THR A 205 -4.34 7.14 26.31
N SER A 206 -3.32 7.26 27.16
CA SER A 206 -1.92 7.24 26.73
C SER A 206 -1.50 5.86 26.19
N ALA A 207 -1.95 4.77 26.81
CA ALA A 207 -1.70 3.40 26.37
C ALA A 207 -2.40 3.13 25.03
N LEU A 208 -3.67 3.56 24.91
CA LEU A 208 -4.43 3.46 23.66
C LEU A 208 -3.78 4.20 22.48
N ILE A 209 -3.22 5.40 22.71
CA ILE A 209 -2.49 6.15 21.68
C ILE A 209 -1.21 5.42 21.26
N LYS A 210 -0.48 4.80 22.20
CA LYS A 210 0.71 4.00 21.88
C LYS A 210 0.37 2.83 20.97
N ILE A 211 -0.76 2.13 21.21
CA ILE A 211 -1.23 1.05 20.33
C ILE A 211 -1.56 1.60 18.94
N ARG A 212 -2.33 2.70 18.88
CA ARG A 212 -2.76 3.32 17.62
C ARG A 212 -1.59 3.73 16.71
N GLU A 213 -0.52 4.25 17.30
CA GLU A 213 0.67 4.73 16.59
C GLU A 213 1.80 3.69 16.51
N ARG A 214 1.58 2.45 16.97
CA ARG A 214 2.62 1.40 16.94
C ARG A 214 3.14 1.18 15.52
N LYS A 215 4.47 1.07 15.40
CA LYS A 215 5.15 0.70 14.16
C LYS A 215 5.22 -0.82 14.10
N SER A 216 4.51 -1.44 13.15
CA SER A 216 4.51 -2.89 12.97
C SER A 216 5.92 -3.42 12.75
N ALA A 217 6.36 -4.36 13.58
CA ALA A 217 7.70 -4.96 13.50
C ALA A 217 7.93 -5.75 12.19
N THR A 218 6.86 -6.18 11.53
CA THR A 218 6.91 -6.90 10.25
C THR A 218 7.55 -6.06 9.13
N ASP A 219 7.30 -4.75 9.08
CA ASP A 219 7.95 -3.86 8.10
C ASP A 219 9.46 -3.68 8.40
N SER A 220 9.84 -3.72 9.68
CA SER A 220 11.24 -3.64 10.10
C SER A 220 12.02 -4.92 9.78
N ALA A 221 11.36 -6.09 9.83
CA ALA A 221 11.96 -7.39 9.49
C ALA A 221 12.15 -7.56 7.98
N GLU A 222 11.17 -7.18 7.16
CA GLU A 222 11.29 -7.21 5.70
C GLU A 222 12.43 -6.30 5.19
N LYS A 223 12.62 -5.13 5.82
CA LYS A 223 13.75 -4.24 5.48
C LYS A 223 15.11 -4.81 5.88
N ARG A 224 15.23 -5.47 7.04
CA ARG A 224 16.50 -6.10 7.47
C ARG A 224 16.94 -7.25 6.55
N SER A 225 16.00 -7.95 5.91
CA SER A 225 16.31 -9.04 4.99
C SER A 225 16.87 -8.60 3.63
N LYS A 226 16.68 -7.33 3.22
CA LYS A 226 17.16 -6.81 1.92
C LYS A 226 18.53 -6.15 1.99
N ASP A 227 19.01 -5.78 3.18
CA ASP A 227 20.26 -5.05 3.36
C ASP A 227 21.45 -5.96 3.72
N GLN A 228 21.21 -7.26 3.95
CA GLN A 228 22.27 -8.26 4.10
C GLN A 228 22.44 -9.05 2.79
N GLY A 229 23.36 -8.57 1.94
CA GLY A 229 23.90 -9.38 0.83
C GLY A 229 24.70 -10.59 1.36
N PRO A 230 24.92 -11.63 0.54
CA PRO A 230 25.58 -12.85 1.00
C PRO A 230 27.04 -12.54 1.34
N VAL A 231 27.40 -12.76 2.61
CA VAL A 231 28.78 -12.73 3.08
C VAL A 231 29.52 -13.89 2.41
N VAL A 232 30.33 -13.56 1.40
CA VAL A 232 31.30 -14.48 0.79
C VAL A 232 32.29 -14.86 1.89
N SER A 233 32.21 -16.11 2.36
CA SER A 233 33.22 -16.71 3.20
C SER A 233 34.47 -16.98 2.37
N THR A 234 35.53 -16.26 2.70
CA THR A 234 36.89 -16.50 2.21
C THR A 234 37.41 -17.80 2.82
N LYS A 235 37.51 -18.86 2.00
CA LYS A 235 38.34 -20.04 2.31
C LYS A 235 39.52 -20.10 1.34
N SER A 236 40.69 -19.83 1.92
CA SER A 236 42.05 -20.32 1.69
C SER A 236 42.29 -21.17 0.42
N LYS A 237 43.21 -20.68 -0.42
CA LYS A 237 44.00 -21.51 -1.34
C LYS A 237 45.10 -22.23 -0.54
N ASP A 238 45.18 -23.54 -0.66
CA ASP A 238 46.46 -24.22 -0.77
C ASP A 238 46.36 -25.41 -1.73
N SER A 239 47.52 -25.79 -2.24
CA SER A 239 47.79 -26.32 -3.57
C SER A 239 47.93 -27.84 -3.62
N LYS A 240 47.47 -28.49 -4.71
CA LYS A 240 48.06 -29.76 -5.17
C LYS A 240 47.82 -30.04 -6.66
N ALA A 241 48.86 -30.59 -7.28
CA ALA A 241 49.05 -30.77 -8.72
C ALA A 241 48.46 -32.07 -9.30
N LYS A 242 48.14 -32.00 -10.60
CA LYS A 242 48.18 -33.00 -11.69
C LYS A 242 47.69 -34.44 -11.45
N LYS A 243 46.69 -34.88 -12.25
CA LYS A 243 46.90 -35.85 -13.35
C LYS A 243 45.69 -35.95 -14.30
N HIS A 244 46.04 -36.34 -15.53
CA HIS A 244 45.24 -36.51 -16.76
C HIS A 244 44.13 -37.57 -16.69
N SER A 245 43.07 -37.40 -17.49
CA SER A 245 42.85 -38.20 -18.72
C SER A 245 41.55 -37.81 -19.42
N ASP A 246 41.64 -37.76 -20.75
CA ASP A 246 40.60 -37.51 -21.74
C ASP A 246 39.38 -38.45 -21.65
N ILE A 247 38.22 -38.00 -22.16
CA ILE A 247 37.34 -38.74 -23.08
C ILE A 247 36.24 -37.79 -23.61
N ALA A 248 36.01 -37.92 -24.92
CA ALA A 248 35.20 -37.06 -25.78
C ALA A 248 33.69 -37.41 -25.85
N ASN A 249 32.98 -36.53 -26.57
CA ASN A 249 31.62 -36.65 -27.13
C ASN A 249 30.47 -36.56 -26.10
N SER A 250 29.34 -35.89 -26.36
CA SER A 250 28.66 -35.61 -27.62
C SER A 250 27.72 -34.41 -27.52
N THR A 251 27.47 -33.82 -28.67
CA THR A 251 26.38 -32.88 -29.00
C THR A 251 25.00 -33.46 -28.68
N ASN A 252 24.13 -32.71 -28.01
CA ASN A 252 22.72 -32.72 -28.40
C ASN A 252 21.97 -31.41 -28.12
N THR A 253 21.10 -31.14 -29.07
CA THR A 253 20.33 -29.92 -29.33
C THR A 253 18.93 -30.05 -28.72
N ARG A 254 18.33 -28.94 -28.26
CA ARG A 254 16.90 -28.51 -28.39
C ARG A 254 16.55 -27.49 -27.29
N GLN A 255 16.21 -26.24 -27.67
CA GLN A 255 14.83 -25.69 -27.78
C GLN A 255 14.04 -25.84 -26.45
N GLY A 256 13.44 -24.84 -25.82
CA GLY A 256 12.96 -23.51 -26.21
C GLY A 256 11.60 -23.29 -25.53
N LYS A 257 11.41 -22.16 -24.81
CA LYS A 257 10.14 -21.52 -24.35
C LYS A 257 10.47 -20.62 -23.16
N GLY A 258 10.05 -19.37 -23.01
CA GLY A 258 9.17 -18.47 -23.75
C GLY A 258 8.92 -17.31 -22.78
N ARG A 259 9.47 -16.12 -23.06
CA ARG A 259 9.36 -14.93 -22.18
C ARG A 259 8.11 -14.14 -22.56
N THR A 260 7.11 -14.12 -21.69
CA THR A 260 6.00 -13.15 -21.78
C THR A 260 6.39 -11.86 -21.07
N ARG A 261 6.57 -10.81 -21.89
CA ARG A 261 6.75 -9.40 -21.52
C ARG A 261 5.36 -8.80 -21.33
N ARG A 262 5.06 -8.22 -20.16
CA ARG A 262 3.83 -7.43 -19.94
C ARG A 262 4.24 -5.97 -19.77
N GLU A 263 3.83 -5.16 -20.73
CA GLU A 263 4.03 -3.72 -20.77
C GLU A 263 3.04 -3.03 -19.83
N THR A 264 3.55 -2.05 -19.10
CA THR A 264 2.80 -1.07 -18.32
C THR A 264 2.60 0.16 -19.21
N ASN A 265 1.36 0.48 -19.54
CA ASN A 265 0.97 1.81 -20.01
C ASN A 265 0.32 2.54 -18.85
N ASP A 266 0.87 3.70 -18.52
CA ASP A 266 0.24 4.74 -17.73
C ASP A 266 0.71 6.05 -18.35
N ASP A 267 -0.22 6.83 -18.90
CA ASP A 267 -0.09 8.28 -18.91
C ASP A 267 -1.48 8.92 -18.97
N SER A 268 -1.62 9.87 -18.05
CA SER A 268 -2.74 10.73 -17.75
C SER A 268 -2.73 11.94 -18.69
N ASP A 269 -3.90 12.48 -19.04
CA ASP A 269 -4.28 13.88 -18.72
C ASP A 269 -5.49 14.38 -19.53
N SER A 270 -6.29 15.19 -18.82
CA SER A 270 -6.91 16.48 -19.25
C SER A 270 -8.44 16.63 -19.19
N GLU A 271 -8.83 17.57 -18.31
CA GLU A 271 -9.94 18.58 -18.35
C GLU A 271 -11.40 18.10 -18.42
N GLY A 272 -12.37 18.57 -17.61
CA GLY A 272 -12.42 19.70 -16.65
C GLY A 272 -13.30 20.86 -17.15
N GLY A 273 -14.51 21.02 -16.59
CA GLY A 273 -15.45 22.14 -16.79
C GLY A 273 -16.73 21.71 -17.55
N PHE A 274 -17.97 22.12 -17.24
CA PHE A 274 -18.47 23.31 -16.56
C PHE A 274 -20.01 23.19 -16.58
N PHE A 275 -20.69 23.19 -15.42
CA PHE A 275 -22.12 23.51 -15.37
C PHE A 275 -22.34 24.44 -14.19
N GLU A 276 -22.69 25.67 -14.55
CA GLU A 276 -22.98 26.82 -13.72
C GLU A 276 -24.44 26.73 -13.23
N GLU A 277 -24.65 27.21 -12.01
CA GLU A 277 -25.96 27.55 -11.44
C GLU A 277 -26.60 28.70 -12.23
N GLU A 278 -27.90 28.58 -12.52
CA GLU A 278 -28.88 29.64 -12.26
C GLU A 278 -30.25 29.02 -11.93
#